data_AF-A0A2S0JTZ3-F1
#
_entry.id   AF-A0A2S0JTZ3-F1
#
_cell.length_a   1.000
_cell.length_b   1.000
_cell.length_c   1.000
_cell.angle_alpha   90.00
_cell.angle_beta   90.00
_cell.angle_gamma   90.00
#
_symmetry.space_group_name_H-M   'P 1'
#
loop_
_entity.id
_entity.type
_entity.pdbx_description
1 polymer ?
#
loop_
_entity_poly.entity_id
_entity_poly.type
_entity_poly.pdbx_seq_one_letter_code
_entity_poly.pdbx_strand_id
1 'polypeptide(L)'
;MQKNNISNMQGDAKLPLPYRSLIDTYYFPLKIIGWTIFCIYSFIAFYKLVIDRLVDVIIILWKDEYTLVELGLFDYSNWRLTTNFVPFETILRYINYSQYFNLDIIIINLLGNLLIFTPMGFLLPLLSKKFRKAWTVICAGFLSSLAVETIQFIFTVGSADIDDLILNTLGAWFGYLAYKSILIKPKKKC
;
A
#
# COMPACT_ATOMS: atom_id res chain seq x y z
N MET A 1 -8.82 -61.83 3.38
CA MET A 1 -9.93 -61.04 2.81
C MET A 1 -9.65 -59.55 2.99
N GLN A 2 -9.56 -58.85 1.86
CA GLN A 2 -9.73 -57.42 1.61
C GLN A 2 -9.05 -56.35 2.51
N LYS A 3 -7.95 -55.79 1.97
CA LYS A 3 -7.61 -54.36 2.01
C LYS A 3 -8.86 -53.53 1.67
N ASN A 4 -9.18 -52.51 2.47
CA ASN A 4 -9.74 -51.23 2.03
C ASN A 4 -10.11 -50.38 3.25
N ASN A 5 -9.36 -49.30 3.48
CA ASN A 5 -9.86 -48.05 4.07
C ASN A 5 -8.89 -46.89 3.73
N ILE A 6 -8.39 -46.90 2.49
CA ILE A 6 -7.72 -45.74 1.86
C ILE A 6 -8.75 -45.10 0.93
N SER A 7 -9.79 -44.51 1.51
CA SER A 7 -10.86 -43.83 0.76
C SER A 7 -11.35 -42.57 1.44
N ASN A 8 -10.44 -41.83 2.09
CA ASN A 8 -10.64 -40.41 2.38
C ASN A 8 -9.66 -39.58 1.54
N MET A 9 -9.81 -39.68 0.22
CA MET A 9 -9.15 -38.82 -0.77
C MET A 9 -10.22 -38.04 -1.53
N GLN A 10 -10.36 -36.76 -1.23
CA GLN A 10 -10.50 -35.68 -2.25
C GLN A 10 -10.71 -34.32 -1.57
N GLY A 11 -9.65 -33.50 -1.58
CA GLY A 11 -9.67 -32.11 -1.14
C GLY A 11 -8.37 -31.38 -1.42
N ASP A 12 -7.24 -32.07 -1.34
CA ASP A 12 -5.91 -31.52 -1.62
C ASP A 12 -5.30 -32.21 -2.83
N ALA A 13 -5.25 -31.53 -3.97
CA ALA A 13 -4.47 -31.99 -5.11
C ALA A 13 -2.97 -31.99 -4.74
N LYS A 14 -2.48 -33.06 -4.12
CA LYS A 14 -1.05 -33.32 -3.92
C LYS A 14 -0.43 -33.57 -5.29
N LEU A 15 0.42 -32.65 -5.74
CA LEU A 15 1.12 -32.82 -7.01
C LEU A 15 2.01 -34.08 -7.02
N PRO A 16 2.24 -34.68 -8.19
CA PRO A 16 3.13 -35.83 -8.34
C PRO A 16 4.52 -35.53 -7.75
N LEU A 17 5.10 -36.52 -7.05
CA LEU A 17 6.39 -36.45 -6.35
C LEU A 17 7.55 -35.81 -7.14
N PRO A 18 7.76 -36.04 -8.46
CA PRO A 18 8.88 -35.41 -9.17
C PRO A 18 8.73 -33.89 -9.35
N TYR A 19 7.49 -33.38 -9.40
CA TYR A 19 7.24 -31.94 -9.55
C TYR A 19 7.20 -31.23 -8.19
N ARG A 20 6.80 -31.94 -7.12
CA ARG A 20 6.78 -31.41 -5.76
C ARG A 20 8.19 -31.10 -5.25
N SER A 21 9.16 -31.98 -5.48
CA SER A 21 10.55 -31.76 -5.08
C SER A 21 11.18 -30.56 -5.79
N LEU A 22 10.89 -30.37 -7.08
CA LEU A 22 11.30 -29.19 -7.84
C LEU A 22 10.71 -27.91 -7.26
N ILE A 23 9.39 -27.86 -7.02
CA ILE A 23 8.76 -26.67 -6.40
C ILE A 23 9.37 -26.39 -5.03
N ASP A 24 9.47 -27.39 -4.16
CA ASP A 24 9.94 -27.18 -2.79
C ASP A 24 11.40 -26.68 -2.77
N THR A 25 12.22 -27.11 -3.74
CA THR A 25 13.60 -26.65 -3.92
C THR A 25 13.66 -25.15 -4.28
N TYR A 26 12.79 -24.68 -5.16
CA TYR A 26 12.76 -23.27 -5.58
C TYR A 26 11.83 -22.37 -4.73
N TYR A 27 10.94 -22.95 -3.93
CA TYR A 27 9.95 -22.21 -3.15
C TYR A 27 10.60 -21.31 -2.09
N PHE A 28 11.58 -21.84 -1.37
CA PHE A 28 12.30 -21.09 -0.35
C PHE A 28 13.08 -19.89 -0.92
N PRO A 29 13.95 -20.04 -1.94
CA PRO A 29 14.66 -18.90 -2.53
C PRO A 29 13.71 -17.90 -3.20
N LEU A 30 12.65 -18.34 -3.89
CA LEU A 30 11.64 -17.44 -4.45
C LEU A 30 10.96 -16.58 -3.38
N LYS A 31 10.68 -17.17 -2.21
CA LYS A 31 10.08 -16.46 -1.09
C LYS A 31 11.04 -15.42 -0.51
N ILE A 32 12.33 -15.74 -0.37
CA ILE A 32 13.36 -14.79 0.08
C ILE A 32 13.43 -13.61 -0.90
N ILE A 33 13.58 -13.89 -2.20
CA ILE A 33 13.64 -12.85 -3.25
C ILE A 33 12.40 -11.95 -3.18
N GLY A 34 11.22 -12.55 -3.05
CA GLY A 34 9.97 -11.80 -2.95
C GLY A 34 9.90 -10.88 -1.71
N TRP A 35 10.35 -11.33 -0.54
CA TRP A 35 10.46 -10.48 0.65
C TRP A 35 11.50 -9.37 0.47
N THR A 36 12.63 -9.66 -0.15
CA THR A 36 13.65 -8.64 -0.47
C THR A 36 13.09 -7.55 -1.36
N ILE A 37 12.37 -7.91 -2.44
CA ILE A 37 11.70 -6.95 -3.33
C ILE A 37 10.68 -6.11 -2.55
N PHE A 38 9.86 -6.76 -1.71
CA PHE A 38 8.87 -6.07 -0.90
C PHE A 38 9.50 -5.07 0.07
N CYS A 39 10.62 -5.43 0.72
CA CYS A 39 11.34 -4.54 1.62
C CYS A 39 11.93 -3.33 0.88
N ILE A 40 12.57 -3.54 -0.27
CA ILE A 40 13.15 -2.45 -1.08
C ILE A 40 12.04 -1.48 -1.53
N TYR A 41 10.94 -2.01 -2.06
CA TYR A 41 9.80 -1.20 -2.48
C TYR A 41 9.19 -0.44 -1.30
N SER A 42 9.00 -1.09 -0.15
CA SER A 42 8.43 -0.44 1.04
C SER A 42 9.32 0.68 1.55
N PHE A 43 10.65 0.51 1.48
CA PHE A 43 11.61 1.55 1.81
C PHE A 43 11.51 2.76 0.86
N ILE A 44 11.43 2.51 -0.45
CA ILE A 44 11.25 3.58 -1.46
C ILE A 44 9.93 4.31 -1.26
N ALA A 45 8.84 3.58 -1.03
CA ALA A 45 7.52 4.15 -0.79
C ALA A 45 7.52 5.01 0.48
N PHE A 46 8.08 4.51 1.58
CA PHE A 46 8.21 5.26 2.83
C PHE A 46 9.12 6.48 2.67
N TYR A 47 10.21 6.37 1.92
CA TYR A 47 11.08 7.49 1.62
C TYR A 47 10.31 8.59 0.88
N LYS A 48 9.58 8.24 -0.18
CA LYS A 48 8.82 9.19 -0.99
C LYS A 48 7.62 9.80 -0.27
N LEU A 49 6.96 9.07 0.61
CA LEU A 49 5.80 9.57 1.36
C LEU A 49 6.21 10.39 2.59
N VAL A 50 7.34 10.09 3.22
CA VAL A 50 7.67 10.66 4.54
C VAL A 50 9.05 11.30 4.56
N ILE A 51 10.09 10.51 4.27
CA ILE A 51 11.48 10.95 4.52
C ILE A 51 11.87 12.15 3.65
N ASP A 52 11.50 12.16 2.36
CA ASP A 52 11.79 13.27 1.44
C ASP A 52 11.31 14.60 2.02
N ARG A 53 10.07 14.61 2.52
CA ARG A 53 9.42 15.79 3.11
C ARG A 53 10.01 16.18 4.46
N LEU A 54 10.39 15.21 5.29
CA LEU A 54 11.06 15.48 6.57
C LEU A 54 12.47 16.05 6.35
N VAL A 55 13.19 15.56 5.33
CA VAL A 55 14.51 16.09 4.96
C VAL A 55 14.39 17.53 4.51
N ASP A 56 13.38 17.88 3.70
CA ASP A 56 13.13 19.27 3.29
C ASP A 56 12.95 20.19 4.51
N VAL A 57 12.14 19.78 5.50
CA VAL A 57 11.97 20.53 6.76
C VAL A 57 13.29 20.69 7.52
N ILE A 58 14.09 19.63 7.63
CA ILE A 58 15.39 19.70 8.31
C ILE A 58 16.34 20.65 7.58
N ILE A 59 16.37 20.62 6.24
CA ILE A 59 17.21 21.52 5.44
C ILE A 59 16.80 22.98 5.66
N ILE A 60 15.50 23.27 5.68
CA ILE A 60 14.99 24.63 5.93
C ILE A 60 15.38 25.10 7.34
N LEU A 61 15.24 24.25 8.36
CA LEU A 61 15.68 24.55 9.73
C LEU A 61 17.18 24.81 9.82
N TRP A 62 17.99 24.01 9.13
CA TRP A 62 19.46 24.14 9.12
C TRP A 62 19.96 25.43 8.48
N LYS A 63 19.15 26.07 7.64
CA LYS A 63 19.50 27.36 7.02
C LYS A 63 19.27 28.55 7.96
N ASP A 64 18.77 28.33 9.18
CA ASP A 64 18.36 29.36 10.14
C ASP A 64 17.39 30.40 9.53
N GLU A 65 16.71 30.05 8.43
CA GLU A 65 15.74 30.91 7.76
C GLU A 65 14.39 30.93 8.50
N TYR A 66 14.09 29.87 9.26
CA TYR A 66 12.82 29.69 9.97
C TYR A 66 13.02 28.94 11.29
N THR A 67 12.25 29.33 12.31
CA THR A 67 12.10 28.60 13.57
C THR A 67 11.05 27.48 13.47
N LEU A 68 11.07 26.55 14.43
CA LEU A 68 10.07 25.45 14.48
C LEU A 68 8.62 25.96 14.49
N VAL A 69 8.38 27.10 15.14
CA VAL A 69 7.04 27.72 15.22
C VAL A 69 6.65 28.36 13.90
N GLU A 70 7.59 28.98 13.18
CA GLU A 70 7.33 29.58 11.86
C GLU A 70 7.05 28.53 10.78
N LEU A 71 7.58 27.31 10.94
CA LEU A 71 7.23 26.15 10.11
C LEU A 71 5.87 25.53 10.46
N GLY A 72 5.21 26.02 11.51
CA GLY A 72 3.90 25.52 11.94
C GLY A 72 3.94 24.17 12.64
N LEU A 73 5.12 23.70 13.06
CA LEU A 73 5.24 22.45 13.81
C LEU A 73 4.56 22.59 15.17
N PHE A 74 3.59 21.71 15.44
CA PHE A 74 2.76 21.73 16.65
C PHE A 74 1.93 23.01 16.83
N ASP A 75 1.65 23.75 15.75
CA ASP A 75 0.72 24.87 15.77
C ASP A 75 -0.65 24.45 15.20
N TYR A 76 -1.68 24.56 16.04
CA TYR A 76 -3.06 24.27 15.66
C TYR A 76 -3.55 25.05 14.44
N SER A 77 -3.10 26.31 14.28
CA SER A 77 -3.51 27.14 13.15
C SER A 77 -2.99 26.58 11.83
N ASN A 78 -1.75 26.10 11.83
CA ASN A 78 -1.11 25.47 10.68
C ASN A 78 -1.72 24.10 10.37
N TRP A 79 -1.94 23.26 11.38
CA TRP A 79 -2.65 21.99 11.20
C TRP A 79 -4.01 22.17 10.54
N ARG A 80 -4.79 23.17 10.96
CA ARG A 80 -6.10 23.45 10.35
C ARG A 80 -6.01 23.80 8.86
N LEU A 81 -4.89 24.36 8.40
CA LEU A 81 -4.67 24.75 7.01
C LEU A 81 -4.05 23.62 6.18
N THR A 82 -3.32 22.70 6.81
CA THR A 82 -2.64 21.60 6.12
C THR A 82 -3.39 20.28 6.17
N THR A 83 -4.49 20.17 6.93
CA THR A 83 -5.31 18.95 6.97
C THR A 83 -6.63 19.05 6.25
N ASN A 84 -7.00 17.99 5.54
CA ASN A 84 -8.36 17.74 5.12
C ASN A 84 -8.89 16.44 5.74
N PHE A 85 -9.90 16.57 6.62
CA PHE A 85 -10.61 15.42 7.19
C PHE A 85 -12.00 15.22 6.58
N VAL A 86 -12.39 16.02 5.58
CA VAL A 86 -13.67 15.89 4.89
C VAL A 86 -13.49 14.96 3.69
N PRO A 87 -14.13 13.78 3.70
CA PRO A 87 -14.00 12.83 2.59
C PRO A 87 -14.49 13.43 1.28
N PHE A 88 -13.73 13.15 0.24
CA PHE A 88 -13.88 13.57 -1.15
C PHE A 88 -13.71 15.07 -1.42
N GLU A 89 -13.35 15.89 -0.44
CA GLU A 89 -13.21 17.34 -0.63
C GLU A 89 -12.10 17.68 -1.62
N THR A 90 -10.91 17.09 -1.45
CA THR A 90 -9.77 17.31 -2.35
C THR A 90 -10.03 16.73 -3.73
N ILE A 91 -10.63 15.54 -3.83
CA ILE A 91 -11.00 14.94 -5.12
C ILE A 91 -12.00 15.84 -5.87
N LEU A 92 -13.06 16.29 -5.18
CA LEU A 92 -14.05 17.19 -5.78
C LEU A 92 -13.45 18.56 -6.13
N ARG A 93 -12.50 19.05 -5.34
CA ARG A 93 -11.75 20.28 -5.63
C ARG A 93 -10.96 20.14 -6.93
N TYR A 94 -10.27 19.02 -7.13
CA TYR A 94 -9.57 18.78 -8.39
C TYR A 94 -10.52 18.66 -9.59
N ILE A 95 -11.70 18.07 -9.42
CA ILE A 95 -12.68 17.93 -10.50
C ILE A 95 -13.29 19.30 -10.87
N ASN A 96 -13.84 20.01 -9.87
CA ASN A 96 -14.58 21.25 -10.07
C ASN A 96 -13.69 22.44 -10.43
N TYR A 97 -12.45 22.44 -9.95
CA TYR A 97 -11.47 23.51 -10.17
C TYR A 97 -10.28 23.04 -11.01
N SER A 98 -10.46 21.98 -11.82
CA SER A 98 -9.42 21.41 -12.68
C SER A 98 -8.69 22.44 -13.55
N GLN A 99 -9.40 23.47 -14.03
CA GLN A 99 -8.82 24.57 -14.81
C GLN A 99 -7.75 25.42 -14.08
N TYR A 100 -7.71 25.37 -12.75
CA TYR A 100 -6.74 26.10 -11.92
C TYR A 100 -5.52 25.25 -11.54
N PHE A 101 -5.53 23.96 -11.86
CA PHE A 101 -4.44 23.03 -11.55
C PHE A 101 -3.84 22.47 -12.84
N ASN A 102 -2.53 22.25 -12.82
CA ASN A 102 -1.89 21.47 -13.89
C ASN A 102 -2.38 20.02 -13.81
N LEU A 103 -2.72 19.43 -14.96
CA LEU A 103 -3.19 18.04 -15.04
C LEU A 103 -2.19 17.06 -14.42
N ASP A 104 -0.89 17.31 -14.59
CA ASP A 104 0.17 16.47 -14.03
C ASP A 104 0.10 16.42 -12.50
N ILE A 105 -0.22 17.53 -11.83
CA ILE A 105 -0.36 17.59 -10.38
C ILE A 105 -1.56 16.78 -9.93
N ILE A 106 -2.70 16.92 -10.61
CA ILE A 106 -3.92 16.15 -10.31
C ILE A 106 -3.64 14.66 -10.46
N ILE A 107 -3.01 14.26 -11.56
CA ILE A 107 -2.69 12.86 -11.86
C ILE A 107 -1.72 12.32 -10.80
N ILE A 108 -0.64 13.03 -10.49
CA ILE A 108 0.34 12.56 -9.51
C ILE A 108 -0.29 12.42 -8.12
N ASN A 109 -1.13 13.36 -7.68
CA ASN A 109 -1.77 13.27 -6.37
C ASN A 109 -2.80 12.14 -6.32
N LEU A 110 -3.71 12.05 -7.29
CA LEU A 110 -4.77 11.04 -7.25
C LEU A 110 -4.24 9.64 -7.60
N LEU A 111 -3.56 9.52 -8.74
CA LEU A 111 -3.08 8.25 -9.25
C LEU A 111 -1.81 7.80 -8.54
N GLY A 112 -0.93 8.72 -8.13
CA GLY A 112 0.28 8.37 -7.37
C GLY A 112 -0.04 7.74 -6.02
N ASN A 113 -0.98 8.32 -5.27
CA ASN A 113 -1.43 7.73 -3.99
C ASN A 113 -2.11 6.37 -4.22
N LEU A 114 -2.99 6.24 -5.21
CA LEU A 114 -3.56 4.93 -5.54
C LEU A 114 -2.50 3.89 -5.93
N LEU A 115 -1.54 4.25 -6.78
CA LEU A 115 -0.54 3.32 -7.29
C LEU A 115 0.55 2.98 -6.26
N ILE A 116 0.88 3.88 -5.33
CA ILE A 116 1.98 3.63 -4.39
C ILE A 116 1.66 2.47 -3.44
N PHE A 117 0.38 2.17 -3.13
CA PHE A 117 -0.03 1.01 -2.33
C PHE A 117 -0.46 -0.22 -3.14
N THR A 118 -0.59 -0.09 -4.47
CA THR A 118 -1.00 -1.19 -5.34
C THR A 118 -0.02 -2.38 -5.30
N PRO A 119 1.32 -2.20 -5.38
CA PRO A 119 2.27 -3.30 -5.27
C PRO A 119 2.21 -4.02 -3.92
N MET A 120 1.99 -3.29 -2.81
CA MET A 120 1.78 -3.89 -1.49
C MET A 120 0.56 -4.83 -1.50
N GLY A 121 -0.55 -4.38 -2.10
CA GLY A 121 -1.78 -5.17 -2.24
C GLY A 121 -1.60 -6.47 -3.02
N PHE A 122 -0.71 -6.46 -4.01
CA PHE A 122 -0.38 -7.61 -4.84
C PHE A 122 0.64 -8.57 -4.18
N LEU A 123 1.70 -8.01 -3.60
CA LEU A 123 2.84 -8.78 -3.08
C LEU A 123 2.51 -9.46 -1.74
N LEU A 124 1.78 -8.82 -0.84
CA LEU A 124 1.43 -9.41 0.47
C LEU A 124 0.75 -10.79 0.38
N PRO A 125 -0.35 -10.98 -0.38
CA PRO A 125 -0.99 -12.29 -0.53
C PRO A 125 -0.12 -13.32 -1.26
N LEU A 126 0.83 -12.88 -2.09
CA LEU A 126 1.79 -13.72 -2.79
C LEU A 126 2.86 -14.27 -1.81
N LEU A 127 3.38 -13.42 -0.94
CA LEU A 127 4.49 -13.75 -0.02
C LEU A 127 4.03 -14.49 1.24
N SER A 128 2.78 -14.27 1.68
CA SER A 128 2.28 -14.82 2.93
C SER A 128 0.83 -15.27 2.85
N LYS A 129 0.60 -16.53 3.27
CA LYS A 129 -0.73 -17.14 3.32
C LYS A 129 -1.71 -16.37 4.22
N LYS A 130 -1.21 -15.63 5.22
CA LYS A 130 -2.04 -14.81 6.14
C LYS A 130 -2.75 -13.65 5.42
N PHE A 131 -2.18 -13.18 4.32
CA PHE A 131 -2.71 -12.05 3.54
C PHE A 131 -3.55 -12.49 2.34
N ARG A 132 -3.89 -13.77 2.20
CA ARG A 132 -4.73 -14.24 1.07
C ARG A 132 -6.20 -13.83 1.17
N LYS A 133 -6.63 -13.29 2.31
CA LYS A 133 -7.98 -12.73 2.51
C LYS A 133 -7.97 -11.26 2.14
N ALA A 134 -8.96 -10.79 1.38
CA ALA A 134 -9.05 -9.38 0.97
C ALA A 134 -8.96 -8.42 2.17
N TRP A 135 -9.72 -8.70 3.23
CA TRP A 135 -9.76 -7.87 4.43
C TRP A 135 -8.40 -7.69 5.11
N THR A 136 -7.53 -8.71 5.14
CA THR A 136 -6.22 -8.57 5.80
C THR A 136 -5.26 -7.69 5.01
N VAL A 137 -5.37 -7.68 3.67
CA VAL A 137 -4.60 -6.78 2.81
C VAL A 137 -5.11 -5.35 2.89
N ILE A 138 -6.43 -5.17 2.84
CA ILE A 138 -7.06 -3.86 2.96
C ILE A 138 -6.75 -3.23 4.32
N CYS A 139 -6.86 -3.99 5.42
CA CYS A 139 -6.49 -3.51 6.76
C CYS A 139 -5.01 -3.12 6.84
N ALA A 140 -4.12 -3.92 6.25
CA ALA A 140 -2.70 -3.58 6.24
C ALA A 140 -2.46 -2.29 5.46
N GLY A 141 -3.04 -2.15 4.26
CA GLY A 141 -2.95 -0.92 3.47
C GLY A 141 -3.49 0.30 4.21
N PHE A 142 -4.68 0.18 4.80
CA PHE A 142 -5.30 1.24 5.60
C PHE A 142 -4.43 1.65 6.79
N LEU A 143 -3.97 0.70 7.62
CA LEU A 143 -3.15 1.02 8.78
C LEU A 143 -1.79 1.61 8.41
N SER A 144 -1.17 1.10 7.34
CA SER A 144 0.10 1.64 6.84
C SER A 144 -0.08 3.06 6.29
N SER A 145 -1.15 3.31 5.53
CA SER A 145 -1.46 4.65 5.04
C SER A 145 -1.84 5.59 6.18
N LEU A 146 -2.62 5.14 7.17
CA LEU A 146 -2.99 5.95 8.33
C LEU A 146 -1.74 6.36 9.13
N ALA A 147 -0.77 5.46 9.28
CA ALA A 147 0.50 5.79 9.92
C ALA A 147 1.27 6.86 9.14
N VAL A 148 1.29 6.79 7.80
CA VAL A 148 1.91 7.80 6.94
C VAL A 148 1.22 9.17 7.09
N GLU A 149 -0.11 9.21 6.96
CA GLU A 149 -0.90 10.44 7.13
C GLU A 149 -0.74 11.04 8.54
N THR A 150 -0.66 10.19 9.57
CA THR A 150 -0.43 10.63 10.95
C THR A 150 0.94 11.29 11.12
N ILE A 151 1.99 10.73 10.48
CA ILE A 151 3.32 11.35 10.49
C ILE A 151 3.26 12.70 9.75
N GLN A 152 2.62 12.75 8.59
CA GLN A 152 2.45 14.00 7.83
C GLN A 152 1.71 15.07 8.63
N PHE A 153 0.67 14.67 9.36
CA PHE A 153 -0.07 15.54 10.26
C PHE A 153 0.80 16.09 11.39
N ILE A 154 1.48 15.21 12.16
CA ILE A 154 2.26 15.61 13.35
C ILE A 154 3.39 16.56 12.95
N PHE A 155 4.12 16.23 11.89
CA PHE A 155 5.25 17.04 11.42
C PHE A 155 4.84 18.13 10.44
N THR A 156 3.54 18.33 10.21
CA THR A 156 3.01 19.36 9.30
C THR A 156 3.69 19.30 7.91
N VAL A 157 4.07 18.09 7.50
CA VAL A 157 4.82 17.83 6.26
C VAL A 157 3.88 17.39 5.15
N GLY A 158 3.66 18.29 4.19
CA GLY A 158 2.66 18.12 3.15
C GLY A 158 1.24 18.41 3.66
N SER A 159 0.24 17.81 3.03
CA SER A 159 -1.14 17.90 3.47
C SER A 159 -1.60 16.53 3.93
N ALA A 160 -2.04 16.42 5.20
CA ALA A 160 -2.66 15.19 5.67
C ALA A 160 -4.10 15.16 5.16
N ASP A 161 -4.41 14.17 4.32
CA ASP A 161 -5.66 14.15 3.58
C ASP A 161 -6.37 12.80 3.71
N ILE A 162 -7.62 12.83 4.15
CA ILE A 162 -8.45 11.63 4.22
C ILE A 162 -8.68 11.02 2.83
N ASP A 163 -8.63 11.82 1.77
CA ASP A 163 -8.74 11.33 0.39
C ASP A 163 -7.52 10.48 0.00
N ASP A 164 -6.33 10.86 0.47
CA ASP A 164 -5.10 10.11 0.24
C ASP A 164 -5.13 8.77 0.98
N LEU A 165 -5.65 8.75 2.23
CA LEU A 165 -5.91 7.52 2.97
C LEU A 165 -6.87 6.58 2.22
N ILE A 166 -7.94 7.14 1.64
CA ILE A 166 -8.92 6.39 0.86
C ILE A 166 -8.26 5.84 -0.42
N LEU A 167 -7.53 6.66 -1.17
CA LEU A 167 -6.86 6.28 -2.42
C LEU A 167 -5.81 5.20 -2.19
N ASN A 168 -4.98 5.33 -1.16
CA ASN A 168 -4.00 4.33 -0.76
C ASN A 168 -4.66 2.99 -0.39
N THR A 169 -5.77 3.04 0.35
CA THR A 169 -6.56 1.86 0.72
C THR A 169 -7.18 1.18 -0.51
N LEU A 170 -7.71 1.97 -1.45
CA LEU A 170 -8.20 1.48 -2.75
C LEU A 170 -7.08 0.89 -3.60
N GLY A 171 -5.89 1.50 -3.58
CA GLY A 171 -4.68 0.95 -4.19
C GLY A 171 -4.36 -0.46 -3.70
N ALA A 172 -4.32 -0.65 -2.38
CA ALA A 172 -4.11 -1.97 -1.78
C ALA A 172 -5.19 -2.98 -2.20
N TRP A 173 -6.45 -2.54 -2.30
CA TRP A 173 -7.54 -3.37 -2.80
C TRP A 173 -7.38 -3.75 -4.28
N PHE A 174 -7.03 -2.80 -5.16
CA PHE A 174 -6.75 -3.07 -6.57
C PHE A 174 -5.57 -4.02 -6.76
N GLY A 175 -4.51 -3.87 -5.98
CA GLY A 175 -3.40 -4.81 -5.94
C GLY A 175 -3.83 -6.23 -5.58
N TYR A 176 -4.73 -6.37 -4.59
CA TYR A 176 -5.30 -7.67 -4.22
C TYR A 176 -6.19 -8.25 -5.34
N LEU A 177 -6.99 -7.42 -6.02
CA LEU A 177 -7.79 -7.85 -7.16
C LEU A 177 -6.90 -8.35 -8.30
N ALA A 178 -5.80 -7.64 -8.60
CA ALA A 178 -4.81 -8.09 -9.58
C ALA A 178 -4.19 -9.44 -9.20
N TYR A 179 -3.83 -9.63 -7.92
CA TYR A 179 -3.36 -10.92 -7.38
C TYR A 179 -4.38 -12.03 -7.65
N LYS A 180 -5.66 -11.78 -7.32
CA LYS A 180 -6.72 -12.77 -7.48
C LYS A 180 -6.98 -13.10 -8.95
N SER A 181 -7.04 -12.10 -9.83
CA SER A 181 -7.31 -12.28 -11.25
C SER A 181 -6.20 -13.07 -11.96
N ILE A 182 -4.94 -12.85 -11.59
CA ILE A 182 -3.78 -13.53 -12.22
C ILE A 182 -3.59 -14.94 -11.65
N LEU A 183 -3.73 -15.12 -10.33
CA LEU A 183 -3.28 -16.35 -9.65
C LEU A 183 -4.42 -17.28 -9.21
N ILE A 184 -5.64 -16.77 -9.06
CA ILE A 184 -6.81 -17.59 -8.73
C ILE A 184 -7.63 -17.74 -10.01
N LYS A 185 -7.32 -18.79 -10.80
CA LYS A 185 -8.17 -19.15 -11.95
C LYS A 185 -9.60 -19.40 -11.45
N PRO A 186 -10.63 -18.88 -12.13
CA PRO A 186 -12.01 -19.23 -11.78
C PRO A 186 -12.17 -20.74 -11.87
N LYS A 187 -12.74 -21.37 -10.83
CA LYS A 187 -13.26 -22.74 -10.96
C LYS A 187 -14.22 -22.71 -12.15
N LYS A 188 -13.91 -23.44 -13.23
CA LYS A 188 -14.92 -23.75 -14.24
C LYS A 188 -16.10 -24.39 -13.48
N LYS A 189 -17.26 -23.76 -13.51
CA LYS A 189 -18.49 -24.46 -13.14
C LYS A 189 -18.66 -25.54 -14.22
N CYS A 190 -18.49 -26.80 -13.83
CA CYS A 190 -18.87 -27.94 -14.66
C CYS A 190 -20.39 -27.98 -14.80
#